data_AF-A0A960MCE7-F1
#
_entry.id   AF-A0A960MCE7-F1
#
_cell.length_a   1.000
_cell.length_b   1.000
_cell.length_c   1.000
_cell.angle_alpha   90.00
_cell.angle_beta   90.00
_cell.angle_gamma   90.00
#
_symmetry.space_group_name_H-M   'P 1'
#
loop_
_entity.id
_entity.type
_entity.pdbx_description
1 polymer ?
#
loop_
_entity_poly.entity_id
_entity_poly.type
_entity_poly.pdbx_seq_one_letter_code
_entity_poly.pdbx_strand_id
1 'polypeptide(L)'
;MTPSHRLLIALTIAATTAAPFREMNAAEAFELGEANFAAERPGGKEADSIVGDFVIRNDRISAVISGNLPLRRANMSTFYGEDGITPGCLYDLTLSDRANDQITIFAPLAQRGAINFVRIVKDGADGEAVIETYVSAAKAGGLARRHEYRLKDGWPGLLIVSTLTNEGKEPKKVALADGWTQMRSKGTVNGVNWADAIDPADKCGYAYAWVAEGGTEVPKGGEATIAPGATLTVARFLAVATSPAEAVGLVEARRNAEGTGMLTVTLKDQASGQPVTDGRVVLGTAPNQTAPAYPDEQGRIALTLPVGTYLMSVEDIG
;
A
#
# COMPACT_ATOMS: atom_id res chain seq x y z
N MET A 1 -40.15 45.77 -37.86
CA MET A 1 -38.84 45.37 -38.41
C MET A 1 -37.78 45.79 -37.41
N THR A 2 -37.29 44.86 -36.61
CA THR A 2 -36.23 45.06 -35.60
C THR A 2 -34.85 44.88 -36.24
N PRO A 3 -33.83 45.69 -35.88
CA PRO A 3 -32.49 45.52 -36.42
C PRO A 3 -31.77 44.38 -35.69
N SER A 4 -31.20 43.48 -36.47
CA SER A 4 -30.31 42.40 -36.02
C SER A 4 -28.94 42.98 -35.69
N HIS A 5 -28.55 42.97 -34.41
CA HIS A 5 -27.17 43.21 -34.01
C HIS A 5 -26.40 41.89 -34.07
N ARG A 6 -25.42 41.81 -34.99
CA ARG A 6 -24.46 40.71 -35.05
C ARG A 6 -23.28 41.02 -34.12
N LEU A 7 -23.15 40.23 -33.06
CA LEU A 7 -22.01 40.27 -32.15
C LEU A 7 -20.85 39.50 -32.81
N LEU A 8 -19.75 40.20 -33.14
CA LEU A 8 -18.48 39.57 -33.52
C LEU A 8 -17.75 39.15 -32.25
N ILE A 9 -17.56 37.85 -32.03
CA ILE A 9 -16.68 37.33 -30.97
C ILE A 9 -15.32 37.06 -31.62
N ALA A 10 -14.31 37.86 -31.27
CA ALA A 10 -12.93 37.61 -31.62
C ALA A 10 -12.36 36.53 -30.68
N LEU A 11 -12.02 35.37 -31.25
CA LEU A 11 -11.39 34.27 -30.53
C LEU A 11 -9.87 34.46 -30.56
N THR A 12 -9.30 34.95 -29.47
CA THR A 12 -7.83 35.03 -29.29
C THR A 12 -7.33 33.67 -28.82
N ILE A 13 -6.67 32.91 -29.70
CA ILE A 13 -5.98 31.67 -29.32
C ILE A 13 -4.64 32.07 -28.72
N ALA A 14 -4.58 32.12 -27.38
CA ALA A 14 -3.30 32.21 -26.68
C ALA A 14 -2.64 30.82 -26.75
N ALA A 15 -1.48 30.74 -27.42
CA ALA A 15 -0.64 29.56 -27.37
C ALA A 15 0.00 29.47 -25.98
N THR A 16 -0.65 28.76 -25.07
CA THR A 16 -0.05 28.32 -23.81
C THR A 16 1.03 27.30 -24.15
N THR A 17 2.27 27.61 -23.79
CA THR A 17 3.36 26.63 -23.74
C THR A 17 2.95 25.53 -22.76
N ALA A 18 2.50 24.40 -23.28
CA ALA A 18 2.25 23.22 -22.47
C ALA A 18 3.57 22.79 -21.85
N ALA A 19 3.68 22.94 -20.53
CA ALA A 19 4.67 22.18 -19.78
C ALA A 19 4.43 20.68 -20.09
N PRO A 20 5.49 19.87 -20.27
CA PRO A 20 5.29 18.45 -20.50
C PRO A 20 4.52 17.87 -19.33
N PHE A 21 3.27 17.45 -19.58
CA PHE A 21 2.58 16.51 -18.72
C PHE A 21 3.44 15.26 -18.71
N ARG A 22 4.18 15.03 -17.61
CA ARG A 22 4.71 13.70 -17.32
C ARG A 22 3.46 12.83 -17.17
N GLU A 23 3.19 11.93 -18.12
CA GLU A 23 2.13 10.94 -17.95
C GLU A 23 2.49 10.12 -16.69
N MET A 24 1.90 10.46 -15.55
CA MET A 24 2.12 9.75 -14.28
C MET A 24 1.50 8.34 -14.30
N ASN A 25 1.08 7.83 -15.45
CA ASN A 25 0.52 6.48 -15.56
C ASN A 25 1.60 5.40 -15.43
N ALA A 26 2.87 5.71 -15.69
CA ALA A 26 3.92 4.70 -15.65
C ALA A 26 4.32 4.39 -14.20
N ALA A 27 4.20 3.12 -13.82
CA ALA A 27 4.94 2.59 -12.70
C ALA A 27 6.43 2.87 -12.91
N GLU A 28 7.12 3.31 -11.87
CA GLU A 28 8.57 3.52 -11.91
C GLU A 28 9.24 3.09 -10.61
N ALA A 29 10.51 2.69 -10.70
CA ALA A 29 11.37 2.45 -9.54
C ALA A 29 12.76 3.07 -9.73
N PHE A 30 13.27 3.72 -8.69
CA PHE A 30 14.59 4.35 -8.68
C PHE A 30 15.18 4.40 -7.26
N GLU A 31 16.50 4.55 -7.18
CA GLU A 31 17.20 4.78 -5.92
C GLU A 31 17.22 6.30 -5.61
N LEU A 32 17.03 6.62 -4.33
CA LEU A 32 17.18 7.98 -3.82
C LEU A 32 18.67 8.30 -3.62
N GLY A 33 19.20 9.14 -4.50
CA GLY A 33 20.54 9.72 -4.38
C GLY A 33 20.49 11.17 -3.92
N GLU A 34 21.63 11.74 -3.52
CA GLU A 34 21.71 13.16 -3.12
C GLU A 34 21.14 14.11 -4.18
N ALA A 35 21.31 13.77 -5.47
CA ALA A 35 20.88 14.59 -6.59
C ALA A 35 19.36 14.64 -6.79
N ASN A 36 18.60 13.62 -6.36
CA ASN A 36 17.15 13.54 -6.56
C ASN A 36 16.34 13.54 -5.26
N PHE A 37 16.99 13.39 -4.09
CA PHE A 37 16.33 13.19 -2.81
C PHE A 37 15.27 14.25 -2.48
N ALA A 38 15.60 15.53 -2.64
CA ALA A 38 14.68 16.62 -2.30
C ALA A 38 13.42 16.67 -3.18
N ALA A 39 13.54 16.24 -4.44
CA ALA A 39 12.47 16.33 -5.43
C ALA A 39 11.63 15.05 -5.51
N GLU A 40 12.23 13.90 -5.25
CA GLU A 40 11.63 12.60 -5.57
C GLU A 40 11.25 11.76 -4.34
N ARG A 41 11.68 12.14 -3.13
CA ARG A 41 11.29 11.43 -1.93
C ARG A 41 9.79 11.60 -1.65
N PRO A 42 9.08 10.54 -1.22
CA PRO A 42 7.69 10.68 -0.80
C PRO A 42 7.56 11.63 0.40
N GLY A 43 6.53 12.47 0.37
CA GLY A 43 6.12 13.27 1.52
C GLY A 43 5.18 12.48 2.43
N GLY A 44 4.92 13.00 3.64
CA GLY A 44 4.08 12.31 4.61
C GLY A 44 4.35 12.78 6.03
N LYS A 45 3.58 12.25 6.99
CA LYS A 45 3.87 12.47 8.41
C LYS A 45 5.10 11.69 8.87
N GLU A 46 5.28 10.46 8.37
CA GLU A 46 6.45 9.64 8.67
C GLU A 46 7.64 10.04 7.77
N ALA A 47 7.49 9.96 6.43
CA ALA A 47 8.50 10.41 5.46
C ALA A 47 9.96 10.08 5.86
N ASP A 48 10.17 8.82 6.26
CA ASP A 48 11.39 8.32 6.91
C ASP A 48 12.48 7.89 5.93
N SER A 49 12.27 8.16 4.63
CA SER A 49 13.25 7.91 3.57
C SER A 49 14.57 8.65 3.79
N ILE A 50 15.68 7.98 3.42
CA ILE A 50 17.02 8.54 3.38
C ILE A 50 17.70 8.23 2.05
N VAL A 51 18.82 8.90 1.77
CA VAL A 51 19.67 8.57 0.61
C VAL A 51 20.12 7.10 0.69
N GLY A 52 19.96 6.37 -0.41
CA GLY A 52 20.21 4.93 -0.55
C GLY A 52 18.96 4.05 -0.37
N ASP A 53 17.81 4.62 -0.01
CA ASP A 53 16.52 3.93 -0.11
C ASP A 53 15.99 3.94 -1.55
N PHE A 54 14.98 3.12 -1.81
CA PHE A 54 14.39 2.97 -3.13
C PHE A 54 12.93 3.43 -3.11
N VAL A 55 12.52 4.15 -4.15
CA VAL A 55 11.12 4.53 -4.38
C VAL A 55 10.55 3.63 -5.47
N ILE A 56 9.31 3.18 -5.25
CA ILE A 56 8.46 2.57 -6.27
C ILE A 56 7.10 3.28 -6.26
N ARG A 57 6.66 3.79 -7.39
CA ARG A 57 5.42 4.60 -7.48
C ARG A 57 4.71 4.47 -8.82
N ASN A 58 3.45 4.88 -8.88
CA ASN A 58 2.63 5.03 -10.08
C ASN A 58 1.65 6.21 -9.91
N ASP A 59 0.61 6.28 -10.75
CA ASP A 59 -0.46 7.29 -10.71
C ASP A 59 -1.29 7.28 -9.42
N ARG A 60 -1.28 6.17 -8.66
CA ARG A 60 -2.12 5.96 -7.48
C ARG A 60 -1.36 6.04 -6.18
N ILE A 61 -0.18 5.45 -6.11
CA ILE A 61 0.57 5.28 -4.87
C ILE A 61 2.07 5.55 -5.03
N SER A 62 2.71 5.87 -3.92
CA SER A 62 4.15 5.93 -3.78
C SER A 62 4.60 5.18 -2.53
N ALA A 63 5.68 4.42 -2.65
CA ALA A 63 6.20 3.59 -1.58
C ALA A 63 7.73 3.66 -1.48
N VAL A 64 8.24 3.50 -0.25
CA VAL A 64 9.67 3.49 0.05
C VAL A 64 10.10 2.10 0.52
N ILE A 65 11.03 1.50 -0.21
CA ILE A 65 11.73 0.28 0.20
C ILE A 65 13.10 0.68 0.75
N SER A 66 13.32 0.33 2.01
CA SER A 66 14.56 0.60 2.73
C SER A 66 15.78 0.00 2.03
N GLY A 67 16.86 0.78 1.88
CA GLY A 67 18.12 0.33 1.29
C GLY A 67 18.90 -0.65 2.18
N ASN A 68 19.92 -1.29 1.62
CA ASN A 68 20.87 -2.12 2.40
C ASN A 68 21.94 -1.24 3.08
N LEU A 69 21.51 -0.37 3.98
CA LEU A 69 22.39 0.59 4.65
C LEU A 69 22.78 0.12 6.06
N PRO A 70 23.99 0.48 6.56
CA PRO A 70 24.42 0.13 7.90
C PRO A 70 23.41 0.61 8.96
N LEU A 71 22.99 -0.31 9.84
CA LEU A 71 22.07 -0.05 10.94
C LEU A 71 20.70 0.52 10.52
N ARG A 72 20.29 0.36 9.26
CA ARG A 72 19.02 0.90 8.76
C ARG A 72 17.82 0.30 9.51
N ARG A 73 17.01 1.20 10.08
CA ARG A 73 15.78 0.93 10.84
C ARG A 73 14.69 1.82 10.31
N ALA A 74 13.44 1.38 10.39
CA ALA A 74 12.28 2.20 10.05
C ALA A 74 12.25 3.49 10.87
N ASN A 75 12.25 3.34 12.19
CA ASN A 75 12.55 4.40 13.14
C ASN A 75 13.28 3.82 14.37
N MET A 76 13.69 4.68 15.30
CA MET A 76 14.47 4.26 16.48
C MET A 76 13.68 3.49 17.55
N SER A 77 12.36 3.47 17.48
CA SER A 77 11.47 2.86 18.50
C SER A 77 10.69 1.64 18.01
N THR A 78 10.71 1.34 16.71
CA THR A 78 9.92 0.26 16.08
C THR A 78 10.36 -1.11 16.56
N PHE A 79 11.66 -1.39 16.49
CA PHE A 79 12.25 -2.64 16.99
C PHE A 79 13.50 -2.32 17.82
N TYR A 80 13.45 -2.64 19.11
CA TYR A 80 14.58 -2.49 20.03
C TYR A 80 15.62 -3.61 19.84
N GLY A 81 16.84 -3.36 20.32
CA GLY A 81 17.94 -4.33 20.31
C GLY A 81 18.77 -4.32 19.02
N GLU A 82 19.89 -5.05 19.05
CA GLU A 82 20.85 -5.12 17.93
C GLU A 82 20.22 -5.70 16.65
N ASP A 83 19.25 -6.60 16.79
CA ASP A 83 18.49 -7.22 15.69
C ASP A 83 17.34 -6.34 15.16
N GLY A 84 17.19 -5.11 15.66
CA GLY A 84 16.12 -4.20 15.28
C GLY A 84 16.25 -3.56 13.89
N ILE A 85 17.32 -3.87 13.14
CA ILE A 85 17.53 -3.36 11.79
C ILE A 85 16.59 -4.06 10.79
N THR A 86 16.07 -3.31 9.83
CA THR A 86 15.09 -3.78 8.84
C THR A 86 15.36 -3.30 7.42
N PRO A 87 16.61 -3.41 6.91
CA PRO A 87 16.89 -3.08 5.53
C PRO A 87 16.07 -3.96 4.58
N GLY A 88 15.62 -3.39 3.47
CA GLY A 88 14.83 -4.07 2.44
C GLY A 88 13.35 -4.30 2.80
N CYS A 89 12.86 -3.73 3.90
CA CYS A 89 11.43 -3.66 4.23
C CYS A 89 10.78 -2.41 3.62
N LEU A 90 9.44 -2.42 3.51
CA LEU A 90 8.65 -1.24 3.15
C LEU A 90 8.58 -0.33 4.36
N TYR A 91 8.99 0.94 4.24
CA TYR A 91 8.86 1.92 5.32
C TYR A 91 7.65 2.81 5.10
N ASP A 92 7.54 3.46 3.94
CA ASP A 92 6.45 4.39 3.65
C ASP A 92 5.52 3.82 2.56
N LEU A 93 4.22 4.09 2.65
CA LEU A 93 3.22 3.82 1.60
C LEU A 93 2.09 4.85 1.67
N THR A 94 1.94 5.62 0.60
CA THR A 94 0.96 6.71 0.53
C THR A 94 0.29 6.79 -0.83
N LEU A 95 -0.83 7.51 -0.89
CA LEU A 95 -1.52 7.84 -2.12
C LEU A 95 -0.76 8.96 -2.86
N SER A 96 -0.58 8.86 -4.17
CA SER A 96 0.27 9.79 -4.95
C SER A 96 -0.25 11.24 -4.97
N ASP A 97 -1.54 11.46 -4.71
CA ASP A 97 -2.17 12.78 -4.73
C ASP A 97 -2.08 13.53 -3.39
N ARG A 98 -1.46 12.93 -2.37
CA ARG A 98 -1.43 13.46 -1.00
C ARG A 98 -0.19 13.00 -0.24
N ALA A 99 0.24 13.80 0.72
CA ALA A 99 1.36 13.47 1.61
C ALA A 99 0.81 12.95 2.95
N ASN A 100 0.14 11.79 2.94
CA ASN A 100 -0.62 11.29 4.11
C ASN A 100 -0.13 9.95 4.66
N ASP A 101 1.09 9.53 4.32
CA ASP A 101 1.69 8.32 4.86
C ASP A 101 1.58 8.22 6.39
N GLN A 102 1.26 7.03 6.88
CA GLN A 102 1.16 6.66 8.30
C GLN A 102 1.88 5.35 8.61
N ILE A 103 2.35 4.62 7.60
CA ILE A 103 3.02 3.35 7.86
C ILE A 103 4.47 3.64 8.21
N THR A 104 4.91 3.10 9.33
CA THR A 104 6.35 3.12 9.68
C THR A 104 7.07 1.94 9.05
N ILE A 105 6.45 0.75 9.05
CA ILE A 105 7.02 -0.43 8.39
C ILE A 105 5.98 -1.51 8.06
N PHE A 106 6.15 -2.12 6.90
CA PHE A 106 5.71 -3.48 6.61
C PHE A 106 6.92 -4.38 6.33
N ALA A 107 7.09 -5.43 7.12
CA ALA A 107 8.20 -6.37 7.06
C ALA A 107 7.70 -7.75 6.59
N PRO A 108 7.85 -8.09 5.29
CA PRO A 108 7.39 -9.36 4.76
C PRO A 108 8.00 -10.54 5.51
N LEU A 109 7.16 -11.48 5.98
CA LEU A 109 7.59 -12.64 6.79
C LEU A 109 8.46 -12.26 8.00
N ALA A 110 8.18 -11.10 8.60
CA ALA A 110 8.93 -10.51 9.70
C ALA A 110 10.44 -10.34 9.40
N GLN A 111 10.79 -9.99 8.16
CA GLN A 111 12.17 -9.73 7.75
C GLN A 111 12.83 -8.71 8.69
N ARG A 112 13.95 -9.14 9.28
CA ARG A 112 14.84 -8.37 10.16
C ARG A 112 16.28 -8.82 9.97
N GLY A 113 17.21 -8.01 10.44
CA GLY A 113 18.63 -8.30 10.37
C GLY A 113 19.24 -7.99 9.00
N ALA A 114 20.53 -8.30 8.87
CA ALA A 114 21.29 -7.95 7.67
C ALA A 114 20.80 -8.71 6.43
N ILE A 115 20.77 -8.01 5.31
CA ILE A 115 20.45 -8.57 3.99
C ILE A 115 21.69 -8.62 3.10
N ASN A 116 21.58 -9.22 1.91
CA ASN A 116 22.65 -9.22 0.92
C ASN A 116 22.60 -7.96 0.05
N PHE A 117 21.41 -7.61 -0.45
CA PHE A 117 21.20 -6.43 -1.27
C PHE A 117 19.72 -6.06 -1.36
N VAL A 118 19.48 -4.83 -1.81
CA VAL A 118 18.25 -4.36 -2.45
C VAL A 118 18.61 -3.92 -3.86
N ARG A 119 17.79 -4.23 -4.86
CA ARG A 119 18.02 -3.81 -6.24
C ARG A 119 16.73 -3.62 -7.02
N ILE A 120 16.80 -2.78 -8.05
CA ILE A 120 15.74 -2.66 -9.05
C ILE A 120 15.91 -3.80 -10.04
N VAL A 121 14.87 -4.63 -10.17
CA VAL A 121 14.79 -5.71 -11.17
C VAL A 121 14.08 -5.22 -12.43
N LYS A 122 13.06 -4.38 -12.26
CA LYS A 122 12.40 -3.64 -13.34
C LYS A 122 12.20 -2.20 -12.89
N ASP A 123 12.61 -1.28 -13.74
CA ASP A 123 12.47 0.16 -13.51
C ASP A 123 11.07 0.70 -13.85
N GLY A 124 10.21 -0.13 -14.47
CA GLY A 124 8.86 0.24 -14.85
C GLY A 124 8.65 0.60 -16.33
N ALA A 125 9.71 0.58 -17.16
CA ALA A 125 9.60 0.91 -18.57
C ALA A 125 8.65 0.00 -19.38
N ASP A 126 8.30 -1.18 -18.86
CA ASP A 126 7.35 -2.14 -19.44
C ASP A 126 5.97 -2.13 -18.74
N GLY A 127 5.68 -1.13 -17.92
CA GLY A 127 4.43 -1.02 -17.15
C GLY A 127 4.41 -1.82 -15.85
N GLU A 128 5.56 -2.36 -15.43
CA GLU A 128 5.74 -3.01 -14.12
C GLU A 128 7.09 -2.65 -13.51
N ALA A 129 7.07 -1.97 -12.36
CA ALA A 129 8.25 -1.75 -11.54
C ALA A 129 8.42 -2.88 -10.51
N VAL A 130 9.65 -3.33 -10.28
CA VAL A 130 9.98 -4.40 -9.33
C VAL A 130 11.26 -4.08 -8.57
N ILE A 131 11.16 -4.03 -7.25
CA ILE A 131 12.31 -3.96 -6.32
C ILE A 131 12.46 -5.29 -5.61
N GLU A 132 13.68 -5.82 -5.57
CA GLU A 132 14.03 -7.09 -4.92
C GLU A 132 14.93 -6.86 -3.71
N THR A 133 14.53 -7.46 -2.58
CA THR A 133 15.36 -7.66 -1.39
C THR A 133 15.77 -9.13 -1.31
N TYR A 134 17.06 -9.41 -1.09
CA TYR A 134 17.57 -10.78 -1.00
C TYR A 134 18.40 -11.03 0.25
N VAL A 135 18.21 -12.21 0.84
CA VAL A 135 19.02 -12.79 1.92
C VAL A 135 19.45 -14.19 1.50
N SER A 136 20.76 -14.44 1.45
CA SER A 136 21.27 -15.76 1.10
C SER A 136 21.06 -16.77 2.21
N ALA A 137 21.00 -18.06 1.84
CA ALA A 137 20.94 -19.14 2.82
C ALA A 137 22.12 -19.09 3.80
N ALA A 138 23.32 -18.71 3.36
CA ALA A 138 24.48 -18.55 4.23
C ALA A 138 24.26 -17.52 5.36
N LYS A 139 23.55 -16.42 5.10
CA LYS A 139 23.20 -15.42 6.11
C LYS A 139 22.00 -15.81 6.97
N ALA A 140 21.09 -16.63 6.44
CA ALA A 140 19.84 -17.01 7.09
C ALA A 140 19.80 -18.51 7.49
N GLY A 141 20.96 -19.05 7.89
CA GLY A 141 21.08 -20.36 8.51
C GLY A 141 20.62 -21.53 7.63
N GLY A 142 20.72 -21.42 6.31
CA GLY A 142 20.28 -22.42 5.32
C GLY A 142 18.96 -22.09 4.60
N LEU A 143 18.35 -20.93 4.88
CA LEU A 143 17.09 -20.52 4.24
C LEU A 143 17.30 -19.24 3.44
N ALA A 144 17.41 -19.32 2.11
CA ALA A 144 17.43 -18.13 1.28
C ALA A 144 16.03 -17.47 1.29
N ARG A 145 16.00 -16.14 1.35
CA ARG A 145 14.77 -15.34 1.33
C ARG A 145 14.87 -14.29 0.24
N ARG A 146 13.85 -14.19 -0.58
CA ARG A 146 13.67 -13.13 -1.56
C ARG A 146 12.33 -12.47 -1.34
N HIS A 147 12.29 -11.14 -1.33
CA HIS A 147 11.08 -10.34 -1.31
C HIS A 147 11.08 -9.45 -2.53
N GLU A 148 10.02 -9.51 -3.34
CA GLU A 148 9.82 -8.62 -4.48
C GLU A 148 8.62 -7.72 -4.19
N TYR A 149 8.82 -6.42 -4.30
CA TYR A 149 7.78 -5.41 -4.27
C TYR A 149 7.46 -5.04 -5.71
N ARG A 150 6.24 -5.35 -6.14
CA ARG A 150 5.81 -5.21 -7.53
C ARG A 150 4.68 -4.19 -7.61
N LEU A 151 4.80 -3.27 -8.57
CA LEU A 151 3.82 -2.25 -8.85
C LEU A 151 3.59 -2.14 -10.35
N LYS A 152 2.33 -2.06 -10.77
CA LYS A 152 1.94 -1.76 -12.15
C LYS A 152 1.16 -0.47 -12.20
N ASP A 153 1.02 0.08 -13.39
CA ASP A 153 0.18 1.22 -13.70
C ASP A 153 -1.24 1.03 -13.13
N GLY A 154 -1.80 2.06 -12.50
CA GLY A 154 -3.16 2.08 -11.95
C GLY A 154 -3.38 1.24 -10.69
N TRP A 155 -2.39 0.49 -10.20
CA TRP A 155 -2.55 -0.33 -8.99
C TRP A 155 -2.60 0.54 -7.72
N PRO A 156 -3.58 0.33 -6.84
CA PRO A 156 -3.73 1.09 -5.59
C PRO A 156 -2.98 0.43 -4.42
N GLY A 157 -1.90 -0.31 -4.71
CA GLY A 157 -1.23 -1.15 -3.73
C GLY A 157 -0.07 -1.93 -4.33
N LEU A 158 0.76 -2.48 -3.44
CA LEU A 158 1.91 -3.32 -3.81
C LEU A 158 1.53 -4.80 -3.75
N LEU A 159 1.91 -5.53 -4.79
CA LEU A 159 2.01 -6.99 -4.69
C LEU A 159 3.39 -7.33 -4.12
N ILE A 160 3.40 -7.95 -2.95
CA ILE A 160 4.63 -8.37 -2.28
C ILE A 160 4.75 -9.88 -2.42
N VAL A 161 5.76 -10.36 -3.15
CA VAL A 161 6.03 -11.78 -3.38
C VAL A 161 7.22 -12.21 -2.53
N SER A 162 7.06 -13.25 -1.72
CA SER A 162 8.14 -13.84 -0.93
C SER A 162 8.46 -15.21 -1.47
N THR A 163 9.73 -15.46 -1.79
CA THR A 163 10.26 -16.79 -2.08
C THR A 163 11.19 -17.21 -0.95
N LEU A 164 10.94 -18.39 -0.39
CA LEU A 164 11.79 -19.05 0.60
C LEU A 164 12.35 -20.33 0.01
N THR A 165 13.67 -20.47 -0.04
CA THR A 165 14.33 -21.69 -0.54
C THR A 165 15.17 -22.31 0.56
N ASN A 166 14.89 -23.56 0.91
CA ASN A 166 15.68 -24.30 1.89
C ASN A 166 16.89 -24.93 1.20
N GLU A 167 18.04 -24.29 1.29
CA GLU A 167 19.33 -24.81 0.79
C GLU A 167 20.08 -25.65 1.84
N GLY A 168 19.47 -25.83 3.02
CA GLY A 168 19.97 -26.70 4.07
C GLY A 168 19.72 -28.18 3.79
N LYS A 169 20.19 -29.02 4.73
CA LYS A 169 20.05 -30.48 4.66
C LYS A 169 18.85 -31.03 5.42
N GLU A 170 18.24 -30.23 6.29
CA GLU A 170 17.11 -30.61 7.13
C GLU A 170 15.86 -29.79 6.79
N PRO A 171 14.64 -30.34 7.00
CA PRO A 171 13.40 -29.57 6.88
C PRO A 171 13.41 -28.34 7.78
N LYS A 172 12.91 -27.22 7.27
CA LYS A 172 12.84 -25.95 8.01
C LYS A 172 11.40 -25.52 8.23
N LYS A 173 11.04 -25.29 9.49
CA LYS A 173 9.79 -24.66 9.87
C LYS A 173 9.95 -23.14 9.82
N VAL A 174 9.03 -22.44 9.18
CA VAL A 174 9.05 -20.99 8.99
C VAL A 174 7.73 -20.38 9.42
N ALA A 175 7.79 -19.27 10.16
CA ALA A 175 6.62 -18.45 10.41
C ALA A 175 6.29 -17.63 9.16
N LEU A 176 5.00 -17.51 8.86
CA LEU A 176 4.49 -16.77 7.72
C LEU A 176 3.89 -15.42 8.10
N ALA A 177 3.93 -15.05 9.39
CA ALA A 177 3.45 -13.75 9.84
C ALA A 177 4.33 -12.62 9.29
N ASP A 178 3.71 -11.60 8.72
CA ASP A 178 4.37 -10.34 8.40
C ASP A 178 4.53 -9.48 9.67
N GLY A 179 5.55 -8.64 9.71
CA GLY A 179 5.69 -7.60 10.72
C GLY A 179 4.99 -6.32 10.26
N TRP A 180 4.13 -5.75 11.09
CA TRP A 180 3.45 -4.49 10.81
C TRP A 180 3.35 -3.67 12.10
N THR A 181 3.75 -2.39 12.07
CA THR A 181 3.82 -1.52 13.25
C THR A 181 2.47 -1.08 13.80
N GLN A 182 2.53 -0.38 14.94
CA GLN A 182 1.36 0.15 15.64
C GLN A 182 0.70 1.27 14.84
N MET A 183 -0.54 1.00 14.47
CA MET A 183 -1.51 1.94 13.92
C MET A 183 -2.55 2.23 15.03
N ARG A 184 -3.34 3.30 14.93
CA ARG A 184 -4.29 3.68 15.99
C ARG A 184 -5.26 2.55 16.28
N SER A 185 -5.82 2.01 15.21
CA SER A 185 -6.74 0.88 15.25
C SER A 185 -6.42 -0.06 14.11
N LYS A 186 -6.73 -1.33 14.34
CA LYS A 186 -6.55 -2.41 13.39
C LYS A 186 -7.61 -3.46 13.60
N GLY A 187 -7.87 -4.24 12.58
CA GLY A 187 -8.84 -5.32 12.65
C GLY A 187 -8.74 -6.24 11.46
N THR A 188 -9.75 -7.09 11.34
CA THR A 188 -9.87 -8.02 10.22
C THR A 188 -11.31 -8.04 9.74
N VAL A 189 -11.49 -7.96 8.42
CA VAL A 189 -12.79 -8.16 7.75
C VAL A 189 -12.56 -9.21 6.68
N ASN A 190 -13.34 -10.30 6.66
CA ASN A 190 -13.22 -11.36 5.64
C ASN A 190 -11.79 -11.92 5.45
N GLY A 191 -11.01 -11.97 6.53
CA GLY A 191 -9.62 -12.43 6.47
C GLY A 191 -8.65 -11.44 5.80
N VAL A 192 -9.06 -10.19 5.59
CA VAL A 192 -8.22 -9.05 5.22
C VAL A 192 -7.88 -8.28 6.48
N ASN A 193 -6.60 -8.14 6.76
CA ASN A 193 -6.14 -7.31 7.87
C ASN A 193 -6.16 -5.86 7.42
N TRP A 194 -6.66 -4.96 8.27
CA TRP A 194 -6.67 -3.53 7.99
C TRP A 194 -6.09 -2.75 9.16
N ALA A 195 -5.62 -1.55 8.84
CA ALA A 195 -5.19 -0.59 9.84
C ALA A 195 -5.56 0.84 9.44
N ASP A 196 -5.79 1.66 10.45
CA ASP A 196 -6.27 3.03 10.35
C ASP A 196 -5.17 4.03 10.69
N ALA A 197 -5.26 5.24 10.11
CA ALA A 197 -4.37 6.34 10.40
C ALA A 197 -4.33 6.68 11.90
N ILE A 198 -3.21 7.28 12.35
CA ILE A 198 -3.10 7.77 13.73
C ILE A 198 -4.13 8.86 13.99
N ASP A 199 -4.29 9.76 13.02
CA ASP A 199 -5.35 10.76 12.98
C ASP A 199 -6.30 10.46 11.81
N PRO A 200 -7.59 10.14 12.06
CA PRO A 200 -8.58 9.93 11.01
C PRO A 200 -8.73 11.09 10.03
N ALA A 201 -8.39 12.32 10.44
CA ALA A 201 -8.43 13.49 9.57
C ALA A 201 -7.44 13.36 8.39
N ASP A 202 -6.41 12.52 8.50
CA ASP A 202 -5.46 12.26 7.41
C ASP A 202 -6.06 11.40 6.29
N LYS A 203 -7.23 10.78 6.53
CA LYS A 203 -7.98 9.97 5.56
C LYS A 203 -7.05 9.01 4.81
N CYS A 204 -6.35 8.18 5.58
CA CYS A 204 -5.50 7.11 5.08
C CYS A 204 -5.90 5.80 5.73
N GLY A 205 -5.98 4.73 4.95
CA GLY A 205 -6.21 3.39 5.46
C GLY A 205 -5.47 2.37 4.64
N TYR A 206 -5.09 1.29 5.31
CA TYR A 206 -4.32 0.21 4.72
C TYR A 206 -5.05 -1.10 4.90
N ALA A 207 -4.86 -2.00 3.96
CA ALA A 207 -5.32 -3.36 4.09
C ALA A 207 -4.39 -4.32 3.37
N TYR A 208 -4.18 -5.50 3.93
CA TYR A 208 -3.47 -6.56 3.23
C TYR A 208 -4.00 -7.94 3.53
N ALA A 209 -3.80 -8.81 2.56
CA ALA A 209 -4.10 -10.21 2.73
C ALA A 209 -3.33 -11.06 1.71
N TRP A 210 -3.21 -12.35 1.99
CA TRP A 210 -2.68 -13.32 1.02
C TRP A 210 -3.55 -13.37 -0.24
N VAL A 211 -2.90 -13.48 -1.39
CA VAL A 211 -3.52 -13.57 -2.72
C VAL A 211 -2.89 -14.71 -3.52
N ALA A 212 -3.68 -15.34 -4.40
CA ALA A 212 -3.22 -16.37 -5.32
C ALA A 212 -2.88 -15.73 -6.67
N GLU A 213 -1.69 -15.15 -6.79
CA GLU A 213 -1.27 -14.46 -8.02
C GLU A 213 0.04 -15.02 -8.56
N GLY A 214 0.19 -15.16 -9.88
CA GLY A 214 1.45 -15.64 -10.48
C GLY A 214 1.85 -17.05 -10.06
N GLY A 215 0.89 -17.90 -9.69
CA GLY A 215 1.12 -19.27 -9.22
C GLY A 215 1.60 -19.38 -7.76
N THR A 216 1.51 -18.31 -6.96
CA THR A 216 1.85 -18.35 -5.54
C THR A 216 0.86 -19.16 -4.71
N GLU A 217 1.35 -19.79 -3.66
CA GLU A 217 0.51 -20.44 -2.66
C GLU A 217 -0.13 -19.41 -1.73
N VAL A 218 -1.38 -19.67 -1.34
CA VAL A 218 -2.05 -18.97 -0.24
C VAL A 218 -1.86 -19.80 1.02
N PRO A 219 -1.17 -19.29 2.06
CA PRO A 219 -0.97 -20.00 3.31
C PRO A 219 -2.28 -20.45 3.95
N LYS A 220 -2.33 -21.72 4.38
CA LYS A 220 -3.46 -22.28 5.14
C LYS A 220 -3.35 -22.05 6.65
N GLY A 221 -2.20 -21.56 7.12
CA GLY A 221 -1.90 -21.32 8.52
C GLY A 221 -0.72 -20.38 8.68
N GLY A 222 -0.36 -20.08 9.93
CA GLY A 222 0.70 -19.13 10.27
C GLY A 222 2.14 -19.67 10.10
N GLU A 223 2.30 -20.93 9.72
CA GLU A 223 3.60 -21.59 9.57
C GLU A 223 3.60 -22.54 8.37
N ALA A 224 4.78 -22.78 7.80
CA ALA A 224 5.02 -23.80 6.80
C ALA A 224 6.29 -24.59 7.10
N THR A 225 6.37 -25.82 6.60
CA THR A 225 7.59 -26.63 6.64
C THR A 225 8.11 -26.80 5.22
N ILE A 226 9.36 -26.40 4.99
CA ILE A 226 10.02 -26.46 3.69
C ILE A 226 11.06 -27.57 3.73
N ALA A 227 10.88 -28.59 2.90
CA ALA A 227 11.84 -29.70 2.78
C ALA A 227 13.20 -29.22 2.20
N PRO A 228 14.31 -29.95 2.44
CA PRO A 228 15.59 -29.66 1.80
C PRO A 228 15.48 -29.56 0.27
N GLY A 229 16.05 -28.51 -0.32
CA GLY A 229 15.99 -28.20 -1.74
C GLY A 229 14.64 -27.66 -2.23
N ALA A 230 13.60 -27.65 -1.40
CA ALA A 230 12.28 -27.15 -1.77
C ALA A 230 12.20 -25.62 -1.67
N THR A 231 11.24 -25.06 -2.41
CA THR A 231 10.93 -23.64 -2.44
C THR A 231 9.44 -23.43 -2.12
N LEU A 232 9.16 -22.43 -1.29
CA LEU A 232 7.82 -21.91 -1.05
C LEU A 232 7.73 -20.49 -1.59
N THR A 233 6.73 -20.20 -2.42
CA THR A 233 6.45 -18.85 -2.92
C THR A 233 5.04 -18.43 -2.54
N VAL A 234 4.92 -17.32 -1.81
CA VAL A 234 3.65 -16.76 -1.32
C VAL A 234 3.55 -15.29 -1.70
N ALA A 235 2.33 -14.80 -1.93
CA ALA A 235 2.09 -13.39 -2.25
C ALA A 235 1.01 -12.77 -1.38
N ARG A 236 1.22 -11.51 -0.99
CA ARG A 236 0.18 -10.67 -0.40
C ARG A 236 0.05 -9.39 -1.19
N PHE A 237 -1.17 -8.86 -1.24
CA PHE A 237 -1.43 -7.53 -1.78
C PHE A 237 -1.67 -6.58 -0.61
N LEU A 238 -0.88 -5.51 -0.53
CA LEU A 238 -1.01 -4.43 0.45
C LEU A 238 -1.55 -3.19 -0.26
N ALA A 239 -2.82 -2.88 -0.02
CA ALA A 239 -3.51 -1.72 -0.56
C ALA A 239 -3.43 -0.53 0.40
N VAL A 240 -3.45 0.67 -0.17
CA VAL A 240 -3.66 1.94 0.53
C VAL A 240 -4.82 2.68 -0.12
N ALA A 241 -5.64 3.34 0.70
CA ALA A 241 -6.83 4.05 0.26
C ALA A 241 -7.15 5.20 1.23
N THR A 242 -8.26 5.90 0.98
CA THR A 242 -8.67 7.02 1.83
C THR A 242 -9.28 6.60 3.16
N SER A 243 -9.55 5.29 3.31
CA SER A 243 -10.03 4.71 4.56
C SER A 243 -9.76 3.20 4.62
N PRO A 244 -9.75 2.61 5.83
CA PRO A 244 -9.54 1.17 5.98
C PRO A 244 -10.57 0.32 5.24
N ALA A 245 -11.85 0.69 5.26
CA ALA A 245 -12.90 -0.05 4.54
C ALA A 245 -12.69 -0.02 3.02
N GLU A 246 -12.25 1.13 2.47
CA GLU A 246 -11.92 1.23 1.05
C GLU A 246 -10.73 0.32 0.71
N ALA A 247 -9.67 0.35 1.52
CA ALA A 247 -8.49 -0.51 1.32
C ALA A 247 -8.85 -2.00 1.39
N VAL A 248 -9.72 -2.41 2.32
CA VAL A 248 -10.25 -3.79 2.39
C VAL A 248 -10.94 -4.15 1.08
N GLY A 249 -11.78 -3.25 0.56
CA GLY A 249 -12.47 -3.41 -0.71
C GLY A 249 -11.53 -3.64 -1.90
N LEU A 250 -10.41 -2.92 -1.95
CA LEU A 250 -9.39 -3.08 -2.98
C LEU A 250 -8.71 -4.45 -2.92
N VAL A 251 -8.41 -4.94 -1.71
CA VAL A 251 -7.83 -6.29 -1.52
C VAL A 251 -8.84 -7.38 -1.91
N GLU A 252 -10.11 -7.22 -1.55
CA GLU A 252 -11.17 -8.16 -1.93
C GLU A 252 -11.40 -8.19 -3.45
N ALA A 253 -11.43 -7.03 -4.10
CA ALA A 253 -11.51 -6.94 -5.56
C ALA A 253 -10.31 -7.60 -6.24
N ARG A 254 -9.13 -7.53 -5.62
CA ARG A 254 -7.93 -8.22 -6.12
C ARG A 254 -8.05 -9.75 -6.02
N ARG A 255 -8.69 -10.25 -4.97
CA ARG A 255 -8.92 -11.69 -4.75
C ARG A 255 -9.99 -12.27 -5.65
N ASN A 256 -11.07 -11.52 -5.88
CA ASN A 256 -12.20 -11.96 -6.69
C ASN A 256 -12.97 -10.77 -7.27
N ALA A 257 -12.47 -10.20 -8.38
CA ALA A 257 -13.08 -9.02 -9.00
C ALA A 257 -14.56 -9.23 -9.37
N GLU A 258 -14.90 -10.39 -9.92
CA GLU A 258 -16.27 -10.74 -10.35
C GLU A 258 -17.25 -10.86 -9.19
N GLY A 259 -16.76 -11.12 -7.98
CA GLY A 259 -17.54 -11.23 -6.77
C GLY A 259 -17.76 -9.91 -6.02
N THR A 260 -17.34 -8.77 -6.58
CA THR A 260 -17.45 -7.46 -5.93
C THR A 260 -18.41 -6.49 -6.63
N GLY A 261 -18.97 -5.55 -5.86
CA GLY A 261 -19.83 -4.47 -6.33
C GLY A 261 -19.50 -3.14 -5.66
N MET A 262 -20.06 -2.05 -6.18
CA MET A 262 -19.83 -0.70 -5.66
C MET A 262 -20.96 -0.27 -4.72
N LEU A 263 -20.62 0.12 -3.49
CA LEU A 263 -21.49 0.84 -2.58
C LEU A 263 -21.10 2.32 -2.58
N THR A 264 -22.09 3.20 -2.75
CA THR A 264 -21.90 4.64 -2.51
C THR A 264 -22.81 5.09 -1.38
N VAL A 265 -22.24 5.79 -0.41
CA VAL A 265 -22.95 6.44 0.70
C VAL A 265 -22.67 7.94 0.62
N THR A 266 -23.64 8.77 0.99
CA THR A 266 -23.44 10.22 1.11
C THR A 266 -23.94 10.69 2.47
N LEU A 267 -23.06 11.29 3.24
CA LEU A 267 -23.34 11.87 4.55
C LEU A 267 -23.68 13.36 4.37
N LYS A 268 -24.83 13.76 4.91
CA LYS A 268 -25.32 15.14 4.86
C LYS A 268 -25.89 15.53 6.21
N ASP A 269 -25.65 16.77 6.60
CA ASP A 269 -26.34 17.37 7.74
C ASP A 269 -27.81 17.55 7.40
N GLN A 270 -28.70 17.12 8.29
CA GLN A 270 -30.13 17.10 8.02
C GLN A 270 -30.72 18.51 7.92
N ALA A 271 -30.19 19.46 8.69
CA ALA A 271 -30.74 20.81 8.75
C ALA A 271 -30.30 21.67 7.57
N SER A 272 -29.01 21.65 7.25
CA SER A 272 -28.39 22.49 6.22
C SER A 272 -28.29 21.82 4.85
N GLY A 273 -28.38 20.48 4.80
CA GLY A 273 -28.15 19.68 3.58
C GLY A 273 -26.69 19.66 3.12
N GLN A 274 -25.77 20.26 3.89
CA GLN A 274 -24.35 20.34 3.55
C GLN A 274 -23.66 18.98 3.72
N PRO A 275 -22.60 18.71 2.94
CA PRO A 275 -21.75 17.55 3.15
C PRO A 275 -21.20 17.45 4.58
N VAL A 276 -21.24 16.24 5.14
CA VAL A 276 -20.57 15.91 6.41
C VAL A 276 -19.22 15.29 6.07
N THR A 277 -18.13 15.94 6.47
CA THR A 277 -16.75 15.56 6.13
C THR A 277 -15.95 14.98 7.30
N ASP A 278 -16.51 15.11 8.49
CA ASP A 278 -16.00 14.77 9.83
C ASP A 278 -16.85 13.69 10.51
N GLY A 279 -17.70 12.99 9.75
CA GLY A 279 -18.32 11.73 10.16
C GLY A 279 -17.57 10.52 9.61
N ARG A 280 -17.96 9.33 10.04
CA ARG A 280 -17.52 8.06 9.42
C ARG A 280 -18.66 7.06 9.29
N VAL A 281 -18.50 6.15 8.34
CA VAL A 281 -19.32 4.93 8.25
C VAL A 281 -18.48 3.77 8.76
N VAL A 282 -19.01 2.96 9.66
CA VAL A 282 -18.38 1.71 10.07
C VAL A 282 -19.13 0.57 9.39
N LEU A 283 -18.41 -0.22 8.59
CA LEU A 283 -18.98 -1.27 7.76
C LEU A 283 -18.31 -2.62 8.04
N GLY A 284 -19.07 -3.70 8.12
CA GLY A 284 -18.51 -5.03 8.32
C GLY A 284 -19.48 -6.18 8.13
N THR A 285 -18.99 -7.41 8.25
CA THR A 285 -19.80 -8.64 8.13
C THR A 285 -20.26 -9.18 9.49
N ALA A 286 -19.65 -8.71 10.58
CA ALA A 286 -20.02 -8.99 11.96
C ALA A 286 -19.59 -7.81 12.86
N PRO A 287 -20.13 -7.67 14.09
CA PRO A 287 -19.82 -6.53 14.96
C PRO A 287 -18.33 -6.36 15.31
N ASN A 288 -17.56 -7.46 15.30
CA ASN A 288 -16.11 -7.49 15.53
C ASN A 288 -15.28 -7.61 14.24
N GLN A 289 -15.93 -7.54 13.07
CA GLN A 289 -15.32 -7.60 11.75
C GLN A 289 -15.80 -6.41 10.93
N THR A 290 -15.54 -5.21 11.46
CA THR A 290 -15.84 -3.93 10.82
C THR A 290 -14.57 -3.17 10.48
N ALA A 291 -14.67 -2.21 9.58
CA ALA A 291 -13.65 -1.23 9.25
C ALA A 291 -14.30 0.15 9.05
N PRO A 292 -13.65 1.25 9.46
CA PRO A 292 -14.15 2.60 9.22
C PRO A 292 -13.94 3.03 7.76
N ALA A 293 -14.87 3.86 7.27
CA ALA A 293 -14.87 4.52 5.98
C ALA A 293 -15.06 6.03 6.18
N TYR A 294 -14.24 6.84 5.51
CA TYR A 294 -14.25 8.29 5.65
C TYR A 294 -14.81 8.96 4.39
N PRO A 295 -15.66 9.98 4.53
CA PRO A 295 -16.19 10.72 3.39
C PRO A 295 -15.13 11.62 2.74
N ASP A 296 -15.28 11.87 1.44
CA ASP A 296 -14.59 12.94 0.73
C ASP A 296 -15.15 14.34 1.09
N GLU A 297 -14.67 15.38 0.43
CA GLU A 297 -15.12 16.77 0.63
C GLU A 297 -16.60 17.00 0.27
N GLN A 298 -17.20 16.08 -0.51
CA GLN A 298 -18.61 16.10 -0.87
C GLN A 298 -19.46 15.20 0.03
N GLY A 299 -18.89 14.70 1.13
CA GLY A 299 -19.58 13.83 2.08
C GLY A 299 -19.75 12.42 1.53
N ARG A 300 -19.12 12.08 0.42
CA ARG A 300 -19.32 10.82 -0.31
C ARG A 300 -18.29 9.78 0.10
N ILE A 301 -18.77 8.56 0.26
CA ILE A 301 -17.97 7.36 0.49
C ILE A 301 -18.26 6.40 -0.67
N ALA A 302 -17.21 5.90 -1.32
CA ALA A 302 -17.31 4.90 -2.38
C ALA A 302 -16.47 3.67 -1.99
N LEU A 303 -17.11 2.51 -1.91
CA LEU A 303 -16.48 1.27 -1.46
C LEU A 303 -16.75 0.16 -2.47
N THR A 304 -15.69 -0.53 -2.88
CA THR A 304 -15.82 -1.84 -3.52
C THR A 304 -15.98 -2.90 -2.44
N LEU A 305 -17.01 -3.74 -2.53
CA LEU A 305 -17.33 -4.74 -1.50
C LEU A 305 -17.68 -6.07 -2.15
N PRO A 306 -17.30 -7.22 -1.55
CA PRO A 306 -17.88 -8.50 -1.93
C PRO A 306 -19.41 -8.50 -1.87
N VAL A 307 -20.06 -9.24 -2.76
CA VAL A 307 -21.52 -9.43 -2.67
C VAL A 307 -21.85 -10.13 -1.35
N GLY A 308 -22.75 -9.53 -0.56
CA GLY A 308 -23.12 -10.08 0.74
C GLY A 308 -23.97 -9.14 1.59
N THR A 309 -24.25 -9.57 2.82
CA THR A 309 -24.95 -8.79 3.83
C THR A 309 -23.94 -8.11 4.75
N TYR A 310 -24.17 -6.82 5.01
CA TYR A 310 -23.28 -6.00 5.82
C TYR A 310 -24.04 -5.34 6.97
N LEU A 311 -23.33 -5.19 8.09
CA LEU A 311 -23.68 -4.25 9.15
C LEU A 311 -23.09 -2.90 8.80
N MET A 312 -23.89 -1.85 8.96
CA MET A 312 -23.48 -0.47 8.71
C MET A 312 -23.97 0.41 9.86
N SER A 313 -23.06 1.20 10.43
CA SER A 313 -23.39 2.29 11.35
C SER A 313 -22.76 3.59 10.85
N VAL A 314 -23.39 4.70 11.19
CA VAL A 314 -22.86 6.06 10.97
C VAL A 314 -22.47 6.62 12.32
N GLU A 315 -21.27 7.16 12.42
CA GLU A 315 -20.72 7.72 13.65
C GLU A 315 -20.20 9.13 13.38
N ASP A 316 -20.42 10.01 14.34
CA ASP A 316 -19.77 11.32 14.38
C ASP A 316 -18.37 11.16 14.99
N ILE A 317 -17.35 11.78 14.40
CA ILE A 317 -15.97 11.76 14.92
C ILE A 317 -15.45 13.17 15.27
N GLY A 318 -16.33 14.18 15.26
CA GLY A 318 -16.08 15.57 15.68
C GLY A 318 -16.98 16.03 16.81
#